data_AF-A0AAU2JLG5-F1
#
_entry.id   AF-A0AAU2JLG5-F1
#
_cell.length_a   1.000
_cell.length_b   1.000
_cell.length_c   1.000
_cell.angle_alpha   90.00
_cell.angle_beta   90.00
_cell.angle_gamma   90.00
#
_symmetry.space_group_name_H-M   'P 1'
#
loop_
_entity.id
_entity.type
_entity.pdbx_description
1 polymer ?
#
loop_
_entity_poly.entity_id
_entity_poly.type
_entity_poly.pdbx_seq_one_letter_code
_entity_poly.pdbx_strand_id
1 'polypeptide(L)' 'MTYTLPDGQITVQGMVFGHLVAGPPPSFDHAITGGTGRFDRARGSVHADTIGTGKRRFTIDLRH' A
#
# COMPACT_ATOMS: atom_id res chain seq x y z
N MET A 1 -6.12 3.38 4.58
CA MET A 1 -6.36 1.92 4.35
C MET A 1 -5.62 1.13 5.40
N THR A 2 -6.06 -0.08 5.72
CA THR A 2 -5.40 -0.96 6.69
C THR A 2 -5.19 -2.35 6.09
N TYR A 3 -3.98 -2.89 6.18
CA TYR A 3 -3.66 -4.28 5.87
C TYR A 3 -3.66 -5.11 7.15
N THR A 4 -4.33 -6.25 7.14
CA THR A 4 -4.31 -7.22 8.24
C THR A 4 -3.36 -8.35 7.89
N LEU A 5 -2.33 -8.55 8.72
CA LEU A 5 -1.34 -9.61 8.60
C LEU A 5 -1.43 -10.52 9.84
N PRO A 6 -0.88 -11.74 9.80
CA PRO A 6 -0.95 -12.66 10.94
C PRO A 6 -0.44 -12.07 12.26
N ASP A 7 0.61 -11.24 12.20
CA ASP A 7 1.29 -10.70 13.39
C ASP A 7 0.85 -9.27 13.77
N GLY A 8 -0.16 -8.71 13.10
CA GLY A 8 -0.65 -7.36 13.37
C GLY A 8 -1.20 -6.64 12.14
N GLN A 9 -1.41 -5.33 12.27
CA GLN A 9 -1.94 -4.49 11.20
C GLN A 9 -0.94 -3.43 10.76
N ILE A 10 -1.07 -2.98 9.52
CA ILE A 10 -0.34 -1.82 8.98
C ILE A 10 -1.36 -0.81 8.44
N THR A 11 -1.30 0.42 8.94
CA THR A 11 -2.11 1.53 8.47
C THR A 11 -1.33 2.36 7.46
N VAL A 12 -1.97 2.67 6.34
CA VAL A 12 -1.35 3.41 5.23
C VAL A 12 -2.26 4.53 4.73
N GLN A 13 -1.63 5.57 4.18
CA GLN A 13 -2.31 6.70 3.57
C GLN A 13 -1.55 7.14 2.31
N GLY A 14 -2.29 7.46 1.26
CA GLY A 14 -1.75 8.15 0.08
C GLY A 14 -2.87 8.58 -0.85
N MET A 15 -2.49 9.18 -1.96
CA MET A 15 -3.40 9.71 -2.96
C MET A 15 -3.25 8.90 -4.25
N VAL A 16 -4.36 8.41 -4.79
CA VAL A 16 -4.39 7.71 -6.07
C VAL A 16 -5.00 8.66 -7.09
N PHE A 17 -4.26 8.95 -8.15
CA PHE A 17 -4.77 9.71 -9.28
C PHE A 17 -5.31 8.76 -10.34
N GLY A 18 -6.48 9.08 -10.88
CA GLY A 18 -7.00 8.41 -12.07
C GLY A 18 -6.20 8.78 -13.32
N HIS A 19 -6.42 8.06 -14.41
CA HIS A 19 -5.82 8.43 -15.69
C HIS A 19 -6.57 9.55 -16.38
N LEU A 20 -5.85 10.45 -17.04
CA LEU A 20 -6.42 11.41 -18.00
C LEU A 20 -6.87 10.70 -19.29
N VAL A 21 -6.26 9.56 -19.64
CA VAL A 21 -6.60 8.73 -20.82
C VAL A 21 -6.92 7.31 -20.36
N ALA A 22 -7.99 6.70 -20.86
CA ALA A 22 -8.39 5.36 -20.43
C ALA A 22 -7.27 4.31 -20.61
N GLY A 23 -6.97 3.58 -19.53
CA GLY A 23 -5.95 2.53 -19.47
C GLY A 23 -6.02 1.74 -18.16
N PRO A 24 -5.19 0.70 -17.99
CA PRO A 24 -5.10 -0.03 -16.72
C PRO A 24 -4.78 0.94 -15.56
N PRO A 25 -5.41 0.83 -14.38
CA PRO A 25 -5.12 1.71 -13.25
C PRO A 25 -3.62 1.85 -13.01
N PRO A 26 -3.11 3.05 -12.71
CA PRO A 26 -1.68 3.25 -12.57
C PRO A 26 -1.18 2.59 -11.28
N SER A 27 0.12 2.32 -11.20
CA SER A 27 0.75 2.02 -9.92
C SER A 27 0.74 3.26 -9.03
N PHE A 28 0.68 3.07 -7.72
CA PHE A 28 0.70 4.17 -6.75
C PHE A 28 1.35 3.75 -5.44
N ASP A 29 1.83 4.75 -4.70
CA ASP A 29 2.45 4.55 -3.39
C ASP A 29 1.54 5.04 -2.27
N HIS A 30 1.54 4.29 -1.17
CA HIS A 30 1.01 4.75 0.11
C HIS A 30 2.15 4.89 1.12
N ALA A 31 2.14 5.96 1.91
CA ALA A 31 2.98 6.06 3.09
C ALA A 31 2.41 5.20 4.23
N ILE A 32 3.27 4.48 4.93
CA ILE A 32 2.91 3.74 6.14
C ILE A 32 2.87 4.72 7.31
N THR A 33 1.70 4.87 7.93
CA THR A 33 1.46 5.83 9.02
C THR A 33 1.45 5.17 10.41
N GLY A 34 1.48 3.84 10.47
CA GLY A 34 1.60 3.09 11.72
C GLY A 34 1.19 1.64 11.58
N GLY A 35 1.07 0.96 12.71
CA GLY A 35 0.63 -0.42 12.76
C GLY A 35 0.38 -0.88 14.19
N THR A 36 0.13 -2.19 14.32
CA THR A 36 -0.09 -2.87 15.60
C THR A 36 0.70 -4.17 15.64
N GLY A 37 0.82 -4.77 16.84
CA GLY A 37 1.54 -6.04 17.01
C GLY A 37 3.01 -5.90 16.62
N ARG A 38 3.49 -6.81 15.75
CA ARG A 38 4.87 -6.77 15.22
C ARG A 38 5.20 -5.47 14.46
N PHE A 39 4.18 -4.72 14.02
CA PHE A 39 4.31 -3.53 13.19
C PHE A 39 3.98 -2.23 13.95
N ASP A 40 4.02 -2.23 15.29
CA ASP A 40 3.61 -1.11 16.16
C ASP A 40 4.27 0.25 15.82
N ARG A 41 5.50 0.22 15.32
CA ARG A 41 6.27 1.42 14.90
C ARG A 41 6.50 1.52 13.40
N ALA A 42 5.79 0.73 12.59
CA ALA A 42 6.05 0.67 11.16
C ALA A 42 5.99 2.04 10.47
N ARG A 43 7.02 2.35 9.69
CA ARG A 43 7.10 3.45 8.73
C ARG A 43 7.64 2.91 7.40
N GLY A 44 7.58 3.72 6.36
CA GLY A 44 7.98 3.33 5.01
C GLY A 44 6.85 3.49 4.00
N SER A 45 6.79 2.59 3.03
CA SER A 45 5.88 2.70 1.88
C SER A 45 5.27 1.37 1.48
N VAL A 46 4.08 1.43 0.89
CA VAL A 46 3.48 0.31 0.16
C VAL A 46 3.34 0.70 -1.30
N HIS A 47 4.04 -0.02 -2.17
CA HIS A 47 3.92 0.12 -3.62
C HIS A 47 2.81 -0.80 -4.14
N ALA A 48 1.84 -0.24 -4.85
CA ALA A 48 0.72 -0.98 -5.42
C ALA A 48 0.84 -1.03 -6.94
N ASP A 49 1.14 -2.21 -7.49
CA ASP A 49 1.22 -2.44 -8.93
C ASP A 49 -0.08 -3.01 -9.50
N THR A 50 -0.50 -2.51 -10.65
CA THR A 50 -1.57 -3.13 -11.44
C THR A 50 -0.98 -4.21 -12.34
N ILE A 51 -1.20 -5.48 -11.98
CA ILE A 51 -0.64 -6.65 -12.69
C ILE A 51 -1.67 -7.36 -13.59
N GLY A 52 -2.84 -6.76 -13.75
CA GLY A 52 -3.93 -7.27 -14.59
C GLY A 52 -5.28 -6.69 -14.16
N THR A 53 -6.33 -6.96 -14.95
CA THR A 53 -7.68 -6.47 -14.65
C THR A 53 -8.15 -6.97 -13.29
N GLY A 54 -8.46 -6.03 -12.38
CA GLY A 54 -8.88 -6.32 -11.01
C GLY A 54 -7.81 -6.93 -10.11
N LYS A 55 -6.55 -7.04 -10.57
CA LYS A 55 -5.45 -7.64 -9.81
C LYS A 55 -4.39 -6.60 -9.47
N ARG A 56 -4.06 -6.51 -8.18
CA ARG A 56 -2.96 -5.68 -7.69
C ARG A 56 -1.95 -6.52 -6.92
N ARG A 57 -0.68 -6.16 -7.03
CA ARG A 57 0.39 -6.63 -6.15
C ARG A 57 0.76 -5.48 -5.21
N PHE A 58 0.84 -5.78 -3.93
CA PHE A 58 1.30 -4.83 -2.92
C PHE A 58 2.67 -5.27 -2.41
N THR A 59 3.66 -4.41 -2.54
CA THR A 59 5.01 -4.59 -1.98
C THR A 59 5.14 -3.65 -0.79
N ILE A 60 5.52 -4.18 0.37
CA ILE A 60 5.64 -3.42 1.62
C ILE A 60 7.12 -3.24 1.92
N ASP A 61 7.57 -1.99 1.88
CA ASP A 61 8.93 -1.60 2.23
C ASP A 61 8.93 -0.90 3.59
N LEU A 62 9.37 -1.62 4.62
CA LEU A 62 9.49 -1.09 5.97
C LEU A 62 10.79 -0.30 6.11
N ARG A 63 10.69 0.92 6.64
CA ARG A 63 11.81 1.76 7.02
C ARG A 63 11.67 2.08 8.51
N HIS A 64 12.81 1.97 9.18
CA HIS A 64 12.98 1.95 10.63
C HIS A 64 12.25 3.06 11.39
#